data_AF-A0A2G6LQH4-F1
#
_entry.id   AF-A0A2G6LQH4-F1
#
_cell.length_a   1.000
_cell.length_b   1.000
_cell.length_c   1.000
_cell.angle_alpha   90.00
_cell.angle_beta   90.00
_cell.angle_gamma   90.00
#
_symmetry.space_group_name_H-M   'P 1'
#
loop_
_entity.id
_entity.type
_entity.pdbx_description
1 polymer ?
#
loop_
_entity_poly.entity_id
_entity_poly.type
_entity_poly.pdbx_seq_one_letter_code
_entity_poly.pdbx_strand_id
1 'polypeptide(L)'
;MKKLLAPIDINNVEKKVQGFLYPNINTHKINNFINVKDCTKWDYGMVVYVGRDVTIEDFFTKIVDSGVRISSVKKTTKLLKRYFNVLKEIKIGTIVRVTHDDENDFIFEKVKVS
;
A
#
# COMPACT_ATOMS: atom_id res chain seq x y z
N MET A 1 6.63 0.40 13.35
CA MET A 1 5.65 -0.48 12.67
C MET A 1 6.37 -1.32 11.65
N LYS A 2 6.09 -2.63 11.63
CA LYS A 2 6.96 -3.61 10.98
C LYS A 2 6.29 -4.34 9.81
N LYS A 3 5.08 -3.92 9.41
CA LYS A 3 4.30 -4.51 8.31
C LYS A 3 4.16 -3.51 7.16
N LEU A 4 4.31 -4.00 5.93
CA LEU A 4 4.06 -3.26 4.69
C LEU A 4 3.37 -4.17 3.67
N LEU A 5 2.95 -3.60 2.55
CA LEU A 5 2.50 -4.38 1.39
C LEU A 5 3.66 -4.55 0.39
N ALA A 6 3.93 -5.78 -0.01
CA ALA A 6 4.77 -6.08 -1.17
C ALA A 6 3.91 -6.37 -2.39
N PRO A 7 4.36 -6.03 -3.61
CA PRO A 7 3.65 -6.39 -4.83
C PRO A 7 3.59 -7.91 -5.00
N ILE A 8 2.45 -8.42 -5.44
CA ILE A 8 2.24 -9.84 -5.72
C ILE A 8 1.41 -10.01 -7.00
N ASP A 9 1.86 -10.90 -7.87
CA ASP A 9 1.10 -11.34 -9.03
C ASP A 9 0.35 -12.62 -8.65
N ILE A 10 -0.97 -12.54 -8.50
CA ILE A 10 -1.79 -13.69 -8.08
C ILE A 10 -1.81 -14.81 -9.14
N ASN A 11 -1.45 -14.50 -10.39
CA ASN A 11 -1.35 -15.49 -11.46
C ASN A 11 0.06 -16.10 -11.55
N ASN A 12 1.04 -15.52 -10.85
CA ASN A 12 2.40 -16.02 -10.75
C ASN A 12 3.04 -15.61 -9.42
N VAL A 13 2.66 -16.33 -8.35
CA VAL A 13 3.07 -16.00 -6.97
C VAL A 13 4.58 -16.13 -6.72
N GLU A 14 5.31 -16.84 -7.58
CA GLU A 14 6.77 -16.97 -7.49
C GLU A 14 7.52 -15.75 -8.05
N LYS A 15 6.84 -14.91 -8.84
CA LYS A 15 7.41 -13.69 -9.41
C LYS A 15 7.80 -12.72 -8.30
N LYS A 16 9.12 -12.58 -8.10
CA LYS A 16 9.67 -11.61 -7.16
C LYS A 16 9.63 -10.22 -7.75
N VAL A 17 8.87 -9.34 -7.10
CA VAL A 17 8.82 -7.91 -7.44
C VAL A 17 9.35 -7.12 -6.26
N GLN A 18 10.22 -6.16 -6.56
CA GLN A 18 10.81 -5.32 -5.54
C GLN A 18 9.95 -4.10 -5.23
N GLY A 19 10.06 -3.62 -4.00
CA GLY A 19 9.42 -2.39 -3.54
C GLY A 19 8.28 -2.64 -2.58
N PHE A 20 7.62 -1.56 -2.18
CA PHE A 20 6.49 -1.59 -1.27
C PHE A 20 5.34 -0.79 -1.86
N LEU A 21 4.13 -1.19 -1.49
CA LEU A 21 2.90 -0.65 -2.01
C LEU A 21 2.21 0.28 -1.03
N TYR A 22 1.54 1.31 -1.55
CA TYR A 22 0.58 2.13 -0.83
C TYR A 22 -0.70 2.33 -1.65
N PRO A 23 -1.85 2.60 -1.01
CA PRO A 23 -3.07 2.94 -1.75
C PRO A 23 -2.84 4.14 -2.66
N ASN A 24 -3.40 4.14 -3.87
CA ASN A 24 -3.26 5.25 -4.80
C ASN A 24 -4.01 6.50 -4.32
N ILE A 25 -3.36 7.29 -3.48
CA ILE A 25 -3.91 8.47 -2.79
C ILE A 25 -4.17 9.69 -3.70
N ASN A 26 -3.67 9.66 -4.94
CA ASN A 26 -3.77 10.77 -5.89
C ASN A 26 -5.02 10.69 -6.78
N THR A 27 -5.89 9.70 -6.55
CA THR A 27 -7.15 9.56 -7.28
C THR A 27 -8.33 9.96 -6.40
N HIS A 28 -9.46 10.24 -7.03
CA HIS A 28 -10.73 10.42 -6.32
C HIS A 28 -11.29 9.10 -5.79
N LYS A 29 -11.00 7.99 -6.47
CA LYS A 29 -11.43 6.64 -6.11
C LYS A 29 -10.21 5.73 -5.97
N ILE A 30 -9.93 5.31 -4.74
CA ILE A 30 -8.75 4.48 -4.42
C ILE A 30 -9.09 3.02 -4.72
N ASN A 31 -8.66 2.50 -5.86
CA ASN A 31 -8.96 1.14 -6.31
C ASN A 31 -7.74 0.33 -6.77
N ASN A 32 -6.54 0.89 -6.58
CA ASN A 32 -5.27 0.24 -6.87
C ASN A 32 -4.21 0.73 -5.90
N PHE A 33 -3.12 -0.01 -5.82
CA PHE A 33 -1.90 0.36 -5.14
C PHE A 33 -0.89 0.96 -6.12
N ILE A 34 0.05 1.73 -5.56
CA ILE A 34 1.22 2.24 -6.25
C ILE A 34 2.47 1.68 -5.59
N ASN A 35 3.42 1.22 -6.38
CA ASN A 35 4.75 0.85 -5.91
C ASN A 35 5.60 2.11 -5.69
N VAL A 36 6.10 2.27 -4.47
CA VAL A 36 6.95 3.42 -4.09
C VAL A 36 8.24 3.48 -4.90
N LYS A 37 8.74 2.35 -5.41
CA LYS A 37 10.02 2.31 -6.13
C LYS A 37 9.93 2.94 -7.52
N ASP A 38 8.87 2.63 -8.27
CA ASP A 38 8.78 2.88 -9.72
C ASP A 38 7.42 3.45 -10.16
N CYS A 39 6.54 3.76 -9.22
CA CYS A 39 5.20 4.31 -9.45
C CYS A 39 4.27 3.40 -10.28
N THR A 40 4.61 2.12 -10.43
CA THR A 40 3.75 1.15 -11.14
C THR A 40 2.48 0.87 -10.33
N LYS A 41 1.37 0.63 -11.05
CA LYS A 41 0.07 0.28 -10.45
C LYS A 41 -0.01 -1.22 -10.19
N TRP A 42 -0.62 -1.57 -9.06
CA TRP A 42 -0.81 -2.95 -8.62
C TRP A 42 -2.23 -3.15 -8.08
N ASP A 43 -2.90 -4.22 -8.51
CA ASP A 43 -4.24 -4.55 -8.01
C ASP A 43 -4.18 -5.24 -6.64
N TYR A 44 -3.10 -5.97 -6.39
CA TYR A 44 -2.92 -6.81 -5.21
C TYR A 44 -1.61 -6.50 -4.48
N GLY A 45 -1.66 -6.61 -3.16
CA GLY A 45 -0.49 -6.55 -2.29
C GLY A 45 -0.53 -7.64 -1.23
N MET A 46 0.62 -8.23 -0.93
CA MET A 46 0.77 -9.17 0.17
C MET A 46 1.32 -8.46 1.41
N VAL A 47 0.70 -8.69 2.56
CA VAL A 47 1.20 -8.17 3.85
C VAL A 47 2.50 -8.89 4.22
N VAL A 48 3.59 -8.14 4.33
CA VAL A 48 4.92 -8.65 4.66
C VAL A 48 5.48 -7.99 5.91
N TYR A 49 6.40 -8.68 6.58
CA TYR A 49 7.19 -8.13 7.68
C TYR A 49 8.53 -7.61 7.15
N VAL A 50 8.95 -6.41 7.55
CA VAL A 50 10.12 -5.74 6.97
C VAL A 50 11.34 -5.67 7.89
N GLY A 51 11.33 -6.35 9.04
CA GLY A 51 12.50 -6.49 9.92
C GLY A 51 12.92 -5.24 10.69
N ARG A 52 12.58 -4.06 10.18
CA ARG A 52 12.84 -2.75 10.78
C ARG A 52 11.55 -1.98 11.00
N ASP A 53 11.58 -1.00 11.90
CA ASP A 53 10.49 -0.06 12.00
C ASP A 53 10.56 0.92 10.82
N VAL A 54 9.50 0.94 10.02
CA VAL A 54 9.28 1.94 8.97
C VAL A 54 8.21 2.90 9.46
N THR A 55 8.53 4.19 9.46
CA THR A 55 7.63 5.26 9.90
C THR A 55 6.77 5.78 8.74
N ILE A 56 5.77 6.61 9.08
CA ILE A 56 4.96 7.29 8.05
C ILE A 56 5.82 8.28 7.29
N GLU A 57 6.72 8.96 7.99
CA GLU A 57 7.66 9.95 7.48
C GLU A 57 8.64 9.31 6.49
N ASP A 58 9.23 8.14 6.83
CA ASP A 58 10.10 7.40 5.91
C ASP A 58 9.37 7.07 4.60
N PHE A 59 8.12 6.62 4.73
CA PHE A 59 7.33 6.20 3.58
C PHE A 59 6.87 7.40 2.74
N PHE A 60 6.50 8.51 3.39
CA PHE A 60 6.16 9.76 2.74
C PHE A 60 7.33 10.32 1.93
N THR A 61 8.52 10.40 2.53
CA THR A 61 9.75 10.81 1.85
C THR A 61 9.99 9.96 0.61
N LYS A 62 9.80 8.64 0.70
CA LYS A 62 9.97 7.76 -0.46
C LYS A 62 8.95 7.98 -1.57
N ILE A 63 7.71 8.34 -1.25
CA ILE A 63 6.70 8.73 -2.25
C ILE A 63 7.11 10.05 -2.95
N VAL A 64 7.66 11.01 -2.21
CA VAL A 64 8.16 12.26 -2.79
C VAL A 64 9.37 11.99 -3.70
N ASP A 65 10.33 11.18 -3.22
CA ASP A 65 11.53 10.80 -3.97
C ASP A 65 11.20 10.05 -5.27
N SER A 66 10.08 9.33 -5.32
CA SER A 66 9.65 8.58 -6.51
C SER A 66 9.11 9.48 -7.64
N GLY A 67 9.07 10.80 -7.43
CA GLY A 67 8.60 11.78 -8.40
C GLY A 67 7.08 11.95 -8.44
N VAL A 68 6.35 11.35 -7.50
CA VAL A 68 4.89 11.49 -7.43
C VAL A 68 4.52 12.90 -6.99
N ARG A 69 3.71 13.58 -7.80
CA ARG A 69 3.14 14.88 -7.41
C ARG A 69 2.10 14.70 -6.31
N ILE A 70 2.38 15.25 -5.13
CA ILE A 70 1.44 15.23 -3.99
C ILE A 70 0.57 16.49 -4.05
N SER A 71 -0.75 16.31 -4.17
CA SER A 71 -1.70 17.42 -4.20
C SER A 71 -1.93 18.06 -2.82
N SER A 72 -1.85 17.27 -1.74
CA SER A 72 -2.01 17.75 -0.37
C SER A 72 -1.24 16.88 0.62
N VAL A 73 -0.22 17.48 1.27
CA VAL A 73 0.58 16.81 2.32
C VAL A 73 -0.31 16.31 3.45
N LYS A 74 -1.28 17.13 3.89
CA LYS A 74 -2.21 16.79 4.98
C LYS A 74 -3.07 15.57 4.62
N LYS A 75 -3.63 15.54 3.41
CA LYS A 75 -4.45 14.40 2.94
C LYS A 75 -3.60 13.14 2.83
N THR A 76 -2.44 13.22 2.19
CA THR A 76 -1.52 12.09 2.06
C THR A 76 -1.11 11.51 3.42
N THR A 77 -0.72 12.37 4.36
CA THR A 77 -0.30 11.92 5.70
C THR A 77 -1.46 11.25 6.46
N LYS A 78 -2.69 11.76 6.33
CA LYS A 78 -3.89 11.13 6.91
C LYS A 78 -4.11 9.72 6.33
N LEU A 79 -4.01 9.58 5.01
CA LEU A 79 -4.20 8.30 4.32
C LEU A 79 -3.10 7.29 4.65
N LEU A 80 -1.84 7.74 4.75
CA LEU A 80 -0.72 6.88 5.18
C LEU A 80 -0.92 6.41 6.63
N LYS A 81 -1.29 7.31 7.55
CA LYS A 81 -1.63 6.94 8.94
C LYS A 81 -2.69 5.85 8.99
N ARG A 82 -3.76 6.00 8.19
CA ARG A 82 -4.81 4.99 8.05
C ARG A 82 -4.27 3.66 7.51
N TYR A 83 -3.57 3.70 6.38
CA TYR A 83 -2.95 2.55 5.72
C TYR A 83 -2.18 1.69 6.73
N PHE A 84 -1.31 2.36 7.46
CA PHE A 84 -0.46 1.74 8.45
C PHE A 84 -1.23 1.17 9.64
N ASN A 85 -2.27 1.87 10.12
CA ASN A 85 -3.13 1.36 11.19
C ASN A 85 -3.90 0.11 10.75
N VAL A 86 -4.48 0.11 9.54
CA VAL A 86 -5.19 -1.05 8.99
C VAL A 86 -4.25 -2.26 8.85
N LEU A 87 -3.01 -2.04 8.39
CA LEU A 87 -2.02 -3.13 8.25
C LEU A 87 -1.66 -3.81 9.57
N LYS A 88 -1.72 -3.11 10.71
CA LYS A 88 -1.41 -3.73 12.02
C LYS A 88 -2.33 -4.91 12.31
N GLU A 89 -3.61 -4.80 11.93
CA GLU A 89 -4.65 -5.79 12.18
C GLU A 89 -4.63 -6.98 11.19
N ILE A 90 -3.94 -6.84 10.06
CA ILE A 90 -3.92 -7.89 9.02
C ILE A 90 -2.75 -8.85 9.25
N LYS A 91 -3.01 -10.16 9.15
CA LYS A 91 -1.99 -11.20 9.30
C LYS A 91 -0.96 -11.13 8.17
N ILE A 92 0.31 -11.39 8.49
CA ILE A 92 1.39 -11.55 7.50
C ILE A 92 1.03 -12.70 6.55
N GLY A 93 1.38 -12.55 5.27
CA GLY A 93 1.03 -13.49 4.19
C GLY A 93 -0.38 -13.29 3.63
N THR A 94 -1.21 -12.43 4.23
CA THR A 94 -2.53 -12.13 3.68
C THR A 94 -2.38 -11.30 2.41
N ILE A 95 -3.01 -11.75 1.33
CA ILE A 95 -3.13 -10.99 0.09
C ILE A 95 -4.38 -10.11 0.18
N VAL A 96 -4.23 -8.84 -0.18
CA VAL A 96 -5.31 -7.86 -0.14
C VAL A 96 -5.42 -7.13 -1.47
N ARG A 97 -6.63 -6.69 -1.78
CA ARG A 97 -6.91 -5.61 -2.73
C ARG A 97 -7.41 -4.38 -1.99
N VAL A 98 -7.29 -3.20 -2.62
CA VAL A 98 -7.86 -1.97 -2.09
C VAL A 98 -9.10 -1.58 -2.86
N THR A 99 -10.17 -1.25 -2.14
CA THR A 99 -11.42 -0.76 -2.71
C THR A 99 -11.73 0.60 -2.11
N HIS A 100 -12.32 1.47 -2.93
CA HIS A 100 -12.78 2.78 -2.50
C HIS A 100 -13.91 2.63 -1.48
N ASP A 101 -13.89 3.45 -0.44
CA ASP A 101 -14.95 3.52 0.56
C ASP A 101 -15.26 4.98 0.86
N ASP A 102 -16.54 5.35 0.83
CA ASP A 102 -16.96 6.76 0.95
C ASP A 102 -16.74 7.32 2.37
N GLU A 103 -16.84 6.49 3.41
CA GLU A 103 -16.64 6.92 4.80
C GLU A 103 -15.15 6.94 5.17
N ASN A 104 -14.41 5.98 4.62
CA ASN A 104 -13.09 5.61 5.08
C ASN A 104 -11.96 5.95 4.12
N ASP A 105 -12.26 6.58 2.98
CA ASP A 105 -11.39 6.75 1.81
C ASP A 105 -11.07 5.42 1.10
N PHE A 106 -10.74 4.36 1.86
CA PHE A 106 -10.54 3.01 1.34
C PHE A 106 -10.67 1.92 2.42
N ILE A 107 -10.90 0.70 1.94
CA ILE A 107 -10.83 -0.55 2.73
C ILE A 107 -9.91 -1.57 2.07
N PHE A 108 -9.43 -2.54 2.86
CA PHE A 108 -8.67 -3.70 2.37
C PHE A 108 -9.54 -4.94 2.41
N GLU A 109 -9.70 -5.56 1.26
CA GLU A 109 -10.43 -6.81 1.11
C GLU A 109 -9.44 -7.97 0.97
N LYS A 110 -9.63 -9.01 1.79
CA LYS A 110 -8.78 -10.21 1.76
C LYS A 110 -9.10 -11.03 0.53
N VAL A 111 -8.07 -11.40 -0.21
CA VAL A 111 -8.18 -12.23 -1.41
C VAL A 111 -7.76 -13.65 -1.05
N LYS A 112 -8.59 -14.62 -1.39
CA LYS A 112 -8.22 -16.04 -1.35
C LYS A 112 -7.58 -16.40 -2.68
N VAL A 113 -6.34 -16.87 -2.64
CA VAL A 113 -5.70 -17.51 -3.79
C VAL A 113 -6.01 -19.00 -3.69
N SER A 114 -6.55 -19.56 -4.78
CA SER A 114 -6.99 -20.95 -4.86
C SER A 114 -5.87 -21.80 -5.45
#